data_AF-A0A960MNA4-F1
#
_entry.id   AF-A0A960MNA4-F1
#
_cell.length_a   1.000
_cell.length_b   1.000
_cell.length_c   1.000
_cell.angle_alpha   90.00
_cell.angle_beta   90.00
_cell.angle_gamma   90.00
#
_symmetry.space_group_name_H-M   'P 1'
#
loop_
_entity.id
_entity.type
_entity.pdbx_description
1 polymer ?
#
loop_
_entity_poly.entity_id
_entity_poly.type
_entity_poly.pdbx_seq_one_letter_code
_entity_poly.pdbx_strand_id
1 'polypeptide(L)'
;VGRSKKKLHPATLVFQALRIAVNRELESVEIGVKEALSILAPGGRIGVLSFHRLEDRIVKNLFRVASKPLKKMAEMKETHLYPLLKLIHKKPLVPSLHESRMNRRARSAKLRVAEKL
;
A
#
# COMPACT_ATOMS: atom_id res chain seq x y z
N VAL A 1 -15.84 -8.73 30.71
CA VAL A 1 -14.55 -8.16 31.17
C VAL A 1 -13.86 -7.46 30.02
N GLY A 2 -13.97 -6.13 29.93
CA GLY A 2 -13.40 -5.34 28.83
C GLY A 2 -11.87 -5.28 28.94
N ARG A 3 -11.15 -5.82 27.95
CA ARG A 3 -9.71 -5.61 27.83
C ARG A 3 -9.45 -4.11 27.68
N SER A 4 -8.97 -3.47 28.75
CA SER A 4 -8.31 -2.16 28.67
C SER A 4 -7.31 -2.20 27.52
N LYS A 5 -7.55 -1.39 26.47
CA LYS A 5 -6.55 -1.16 25.43
C LYS A 5 -5.32 -0.64 26.16
N LYS A 6 -4.29 -1.47 26.34
CA LYS A 6 -2.98 -1.01 26.83
C LYS A 6 -2.66 0.25 26.04
N LYS A 7 -2.65 1.41 26.73
CA LYS A 7 -2.31 2.69 26.11
C LYS A 7 -0.94 2.49 25.47
N LEU A 8 -0.82 2.81 24.19
CA LEU A 8 0.48 2.92 23.55
C LEU A 8 1.32 3.86 24.41
N HIS A 9 2.59 3.51 24.62
CA HIS A 9 3.49 4.41 25.32
C HIS A 9 3.45 5.77 24.60
N PRO A 10 3.31 6.91 25.30
CA PRO A 10 3.16 8.22 24.66
C PRO A 10 4.23 8.49 23.59
N ALA A 11 5.47 8.08 23.89
CA ALA A 11 6.59 8.23 22.98
C ALA A 11 6.49 7.39 21.68
N THR A 12 5.71 6.31 21.62
CA THR A 12 5.67 5.45 20.43
C THR A 12 5.25 6.22 19.16
N LEU A 13 4.28 7.14 19.28
CA LEU A 13 3.85 7.96 18.15
C LEU A 13 4.89 9.02 17.77
N VAL A 14 5.58 9.59 18.77
CA VAL A 14 6.64 10.59 18.56
C VAL A 14 7.82 9.94 17.84
N PHE A 15 8.30 8.80 18.32
CA PHE A 15 9.39 8.06 17.67
C PHE A 15 8.99 7.56 16.27
N GLN A 16 7.74 7.17 16.05
CA GLN A 16 7.24 6.87 14.71
C GLN A 16 7.30 8.09 13.80
N ALA A 17 6.85 9.26 14.27
CA ALA A 17 6.88 10.49 13.48
C ALA A 17 8.32 10.90 13.13
N LEU A 18 9.24 10.84 14.11
CA LEU A 18 10.66 11.12 13.90
C LEU A 18 11.27 10.14 12.88
N ARG A 19 11.01 8.84 13.03
CA ARG A 19 11.50 7.81 12.10
C ARG A 19 11.02 8.08 10.67
N ILE A 20 9.72 8.38 10.50
CA ILE A 20 9.13 8.72 9.20
C ILE A 20 9.80 9.96 8.60
N ALA A 21 9.97 11.02 9.39
CA ALA A 21 10.49 12.30 8.93
C ALA A 21 11.98 12.21 8.57
N VAL A 22 12.80 11.62 9.45
CA VAL A 22 14.25 11.51 9.26
C VAL A 22 14.59 10.65 8.05
N ASN A 23 13.91 9.53 7.86
CA ASN A 23 14.18 8.62 6.75
C ASN A 23 13.35 8.91 5.49
N ARG A 24 12.55 9.98 5.49
CA ARG A 24 11.64 10.35 4.39
C ARG A 24 10.76 9.19 3.90
N GLU A 25 10.31 8.34 4.83
CA GLU A 25 9.76 7.02 4.49
C GLU A 25 8.54 7.08 3.56
N LEU A 26 7.66 8.07 3.75
CA LEU A 26 6.46 8.23 2.94
C LEU A 26 6.79 8.60 1.48
N GLU A 27 7.78 9.48 1.30
CA GLU A 27 8.25 9.89 -0.03
C GLU A 27 8.91 8.71 -0.74
N SER A 28 9.78 7.97 -0.04
CA SER A 28 10.42 6.78 -0.59
C SER A 28 9.42 5.69 -0.99
N VAL A 29 8.37 5.47 -0.20
CA VAL A 29 7.30 4.53 -0.55
C VAL A 29 6.54 5.02 -1.78
N GLU A 30 6.22 6.30 -1.88
CA GLU A 30 5.50 6.84 -3.03
C GLU A 30 6.30 6.71 -4.33
N ILE A 31 7.57 7.14 -4.31
CA ILE A 31 8.49 7.08 -5.46
C ILE A 31 8.73 5.61 -5.84
N GLY A 32 9.14 4.78 -4.89
CA GLY A 32 9.48 3.39 -5.15
C GLY A 32 8.31 2.58 -5.72
N VAL A 33 7.08 2.82 -5.26
CA VAL A 33 5.90 2.16 -5.84
C VAL A 33 5.60 2.68 -7.24
N LYS A 34 5.72 3.99 -7.51
CA LYS A 34 5.51 4.56 -8.85
C LYS A 34 6.53 4.01 -9.86
N GLU A 35 7.79 3.97 -9.50
CA GLU A 35 8.87 3.43 -10.34
C GLU A 35 8.72 1.92 -10.54
N ALA A 36 8.38 1.16 -9.50
CA ALA A 36 8.12 -0.26 -9.65
C ALA A 36 6.98 -0.54 -10.65
N LEU A 37 5.93 0.29 -10.65
CA LEU A 37 4.82 0.17 -11.60
C LEU A 37 5.23 0.52 -13.05
N SER A 38 6.16 1.45 -13.25
CA SER A 38 6.61 1.83 -14.59
C SER A 38 7.42 0.73 -15.25
N ILE A 39 8.29 0.04 -14.50
CA ILE A 39 9.17 -1.02 -15.01
C ILE A 39 8.52 -2.41 -15.06
N LEU A 40 7.40 -2.61 -14.37
CA LEU A 40 6.72 -3.91 -14.34
C LEU A 40 6.29 -4.31 -15.76
N ALA A 41 6.52 -5.56 -16.16
CA ALA A 41 6.05 -6.08 -17.44
C ALA A 41 4.53 -6.38 -17.41
N PRO A 42 3.82 -6.39 -18.55
CA PRO A 42 2.45 -6.91 -18.62
C PRO A 42 2.36 -8.34 -18.06
N GLY A 43 1.31 -8.63 -17.27
CA GLY A 43 1.16 -9.86 -16.49
C GLY A 43 2.04 -9.93 -15.22
N GLY A 44 3.00 -9.00 -15.06
CA GLY A 44 3.84 -8.90 -13.87
C GLY A 44 3.04 -8.48 -12.64
N ARG A 45 3.49 -8.91 -11.46
CA ARG A 45 2.83 -8.59 -10.18
C ARG A 45 3.71 -7.74 -9.27
N ILE A 46 3.06 -6.82 -8.56
CA ILE A 46 3.66 -6.04 -7.48
C ILE A 46 2.96 -6.36 -6.17
N GLY A 47 3.75 -6.68 -5.14
CA GLY A 47 3.30 -6.85 -3.76
C GLY A 47 3.96 -5.80 -2.87
N VAL A 48 3.16 -5.05 -2.13
CA VAL A 48 3.65 -4.04 -1.18
C VAL A 48 3.16 -4.36 0.22
N LEU A 49 4.10 -4.48 1.16
CA LEU A 49 3.85 -4.70 2.58
C LEU A 49 4.01 -3.38 3.35
N SER A 50 2.97 -2.95 4.05
CA SER A 50 2.98 -1.71 4.86
C SER A 50 2.72 -2.02 6.33
N PHE A 51 3.37 -1.30 7.25
CA PHE A 51 3.28 -1.57 8.69
C PHE A 51 2.51 -0.51 9.46
N HIS A 52 2.29 0.67 8.88
CA HIS A 52 1.46 1.71 9.46
C HIS A 52 0.45 2.31 8.47
N ARG A 53 -0.49 3.09 9.01
CA ARG A 53 -1.66 3.58 8.27
C ARG A 53 -1.30 4.56 7.15
N LEU A 54 -0.22 5.32 7.30
CA LEU A 54 0.20 6.33 6.33
C LEU A 54 0.75 5.66 5.06
N GLU A 55 1.69 4.71 5.19
CA GLU A 55 2.18 3.88 4.08
C GLU A 55 1.04 3.17 3.35
N ASP A 56 0.20 2.41 4.07
CA ASP A 56 -0.92 1.66 3.49
C ASP A 56 -1.90 2.58 2.74
N ARG A 57 -2.09 3.82 3.20
CA ARG A 57 -2.91 4.81 2.51
C ARG A 57 -2.29 5.24 1.18
N ILE A 58 -0.98 5.48 1.14
CA ILE A 58 -0.26 5.85 -0.09
C ILE A 58 -0.39 4.71 -1.11
N VAL A 59 -0.03 3.49 -0.72
CA VAL A 59 -0.10 2.31 -1.60
C VAL A 59 -1.52 2.07 -2.11
N LYS A 60 -2.52 2.12 -1.22
CA LYS A 60 -3.94 1.98 -1.60
C LYS A 60 -4.34 3.02 -2.63
N ASN A 61 -3.92 4.27 -2.47
CA ASN A 61 -4.28 5.35 -3.39
C ASN A 61 -3.61 5.17 -4.75
N LEU A 62 -2.32 4.85 -4.79
CA LEU A 62 -1.59 4.59 -6.03
C LEU A 62 -2.22 3.43 -6.81
N PHE A 63 -2.45 2.30 -6.15
CA PHE A 63 -3.07 1.13 -6.77
C PHE A 63 -4.49 1.45 -7.27
N ARG A 64 -5.28 2.21 -6.51
CA ARG A 64 -6.63 2.63 -6.91
C ARG A 64 -6.63 3.57 -8.10
N VAL A 65 -5.66 4.48 -8.21
CA VAL A 65 -5.54 5.39 -9.35
C VAL A 65 -5.13 4.60 -10.59
N ALA A 66 -4.12 3.75 -10.48
CA ALA A 66 -3.64 2.94 -11.60
C ALA A 66 -4.63 1.84 -12.03
N SER A 67 -5.53 1.40 -11.15
CA SER A 67 -6.59 0.45 -11.49
C SER A 67 -7.85 1.09 -12.09
N LYS A 68 -7.90 2.43 -12.20
CA LYS A 68 -9.00 3.12 -12.87
C LYS A 68 -8.71 3.25 -14.36
N PRO A 69 -9.73 3.20 -15.23
CA PRO A 69 -9.56 3.52 -16.64
C PRO A 69 -9.01 4.95 -16.78
N LEU A 70 -7.90 5.12 -17.50
CA LEU A 70 -7.36 6.44 -17.80
C LEU A 70 -8.30 7.15 -18.78
N LYS A 71 -9.13 8.10 -18.33
CA LYS A 71 -9.78 9.08 -19.23
C LYS A 71 -8.69 9.83 -19.99
N LYS A 72 -8.29 9.35 -21.16
CA LYS A 72 -7.59 10.18 -22.13
C LYS A 72 -8.52 11.35 -22.46
N MET A 73 -8.08 12.57 -22.20
CA MET A 73 -8.70 13.77 -22.79
C MET A 73 -8.57 13.59 -24.30
N ALA A 74 -9.67 13.18 -24.92
CA ALA A 74 -9.74 12.89 -26.33
C ALA A 74 -9.86 14.21 -27.08
N GLU A 75 -8.73 14.73 -27.57
CA GLU A 75 -8.71 15.19 -28.95
C GLU A 75 -8.31 13.97 -29.77
N MET A 76 -9.22 13.50 -30.62
CA MET A 76 -9.10 12.36 -31.54
C MET A 76 -9.40 10.95 -30.98
N LYS A 77 -10.53 10.43 -31.49
CA LYS A 77 -10.89 9.03 -31.77
C LYS A 77 -10.88 8.03 -30.59
N GLU A 78 -12.04 7.35 -30.45
CA GLU A 78 -12.31 6.14 -29.65
C GLU A 78 -11.07 5.46 -29.09
N THR A 79 -10.57 5.96 -27.95
CA THR A 79 -9.49 5.30 -27.25
C THR A 79 -10.11 4.48 -26.14
N HIS A 80 -10.08 3.16 -26.29
CA HIS A 80 -10.50 2.25 -25.24
C HIS A 80 -9.75 2.56 -23.94
N LEU A 81 -10.51 2.84 -22.88
CA LEU A 81 -10.00 3.23 -21.57
C LEU A 81 -9.61 1.95 -20.81
N TYR A 82 -8.36 1.50 -20.94
CA TYR A 82 -7.89 0.34 -20.19
C TYR A 82 -7.23 0.77 -18.86
N PRO A 83 -7.56 0.12 -17.73
CA PRO A 83 -6.81 0.32 -16.49
C PRO A 83 -5.39 -0.24 -16.64
N LEU A 84 -4.42 0.38 -15.97
CA LEU A 84 -3.03 -0.09 -15.99
C LEU A 84 -2.82 -1.31 -15.08
N LEU A 85 -3.63 -1.42 -14.02
CA LEU A 85 -3.53 -2.48 -13.02
C LEU A 85 -4.85 -3.18 -12.76
N LYS A 86 -4.77 -4.48 -12.49
CA LYS A 86 -5.82 -5.28 -11.86
C LYS A 86 -5.46 -5.57 -10.42
N LEU A 87 -6.35 -5.20 -9.49
CA LEU A 87 -6.17 -5.55 -8.08
C LEU A 87 -6.44 -7.05 -7.88
N ILE A 88 -5.48 -7.78 -7.33
CA ILE A 88 -5.66 -9.20 -7.00
C ILE A 88 -6.58 -9.35 -5.78
N HIS A 89 -6.43 -8.45 -4.79
CA HIS A 89 -7.31 -8.38 -3.63
C HIS A 89 -7.85 -6.95 -3.43
N LYS A 90 -9.17 -6.81 -3.23
CA LYS A 90 -9.79 -5.50 -2.92
C LYS A 90 -9.39 -4.98 -1.53
N LYS A 91 -9.28 -5.89 -0.56
CA LYS A 91 -8.82 -5.60 0.81
C LYS A 91 -7.37 -6.08 0.96
N PRO A 92 -6.56 -5.41 1.80
CA PRO A 92 -5.22 -5.91 2.09
C PRO A 92 -5.31 -7.27 2.79
N LEU A 93 -4.35 -8.15 2.51
CA LEU A 93 -4.13 -9.35 3.30
C LEU A 93 -3.48 -8.94 4.62
N VAL A 94 -3.93 -9.56 5.71
CA VAL A 94 -3.49 -9.27 7.08
C VAL A 94 -2.98 -10.56 7.72
N PRO A 95 -2.02 -10.46 8.65
CA PRO A 95 -1.47 -11.63 9.33
C PRO A 95 -2.57 -12.40 10.08
N SER A 96 -2.40 -13.71 10.19
CA SER A 96 -3.27 -14.53 11.01
C SER A 96 -3.08 -14.22 12.52
N LEU A 97 -4.01 -14.69 13.36
CA LEU A 97 -3.85 -14.58 14.82
C LEU A 97 -2.64 -15.39 15.31
N HIS A 98 -2.36 -16.54 14.71
CA HIS A 98 -1.21 -17.36 15.03
C HIS A 98 0.10 -16.64 14.68
N GLU A 99 0.19 -16.11 13.45
CA GLU A 99 1.35 -15.33 13.01
C GLU A 99 1.56 -14.08 13.87
N SER A 100 0.50 -13.35 14.20
CA SER A 100 0.58 -12.17 15.06
C SER A 100 1.06 -12.47 16.48
N ARG A 101 0.87 -13.71 16.97
CA ARG A 101 1.37 -14.17 18.28
C ARG A 101 2.84 -14.58 18.19
N MET A 102 3.21 -15.33 17.15
CA MET A 102 4.58 -15.80 16.92
C MET A 102 5.52 -14.66 16.51
N ASN A 103 5.02 -13.70 15.74
CA ASN A 103 5.75 -12.54 15.25
C ASN A 103 4.96 -11.25 15.55
N ARG A 104 5.26 -10.64 16.68
CA ARG A 104 4.60 -9.40 17.11
C ARG A 104 4.81 -8.22 16.14
N ARG A 105 5.89 -8.21 15.35
CA ARG A 105 6.16 -7.18 14.33
C ARG A 105 5.23 -7.32 13.12
N ALA A 106 4.78 -8.53 12.81
CA ALA A 106 3.85 -8.78 11.72
C ALA A 106 2.45 -8.26 12.00
N ARG A 107 2.04 -8.12 13.27
CA ARG A 107 0.67 -7.78 13.71
C ARG A 107 0.02 -6.59 12.97
N SER A 108 0.79 -5.59 12.57
CA SER A 108 0.28 -4.40 11.87
C SER A 108 0.48 -4.41 10.36
N ALA A 109 1.12 -5.46 9.83
CA ALA A 109 1.41 -5.62 8.43
C ALA A 109 0.12 -5.72 7.60
N LYS A 110 0.16 -5.11 6.42
CA LYS A 110 -0.88 -5.17 5.41
C LYS A 110 -0.21 -5.37 4.07
N LEU A 111 -0.55 -6.48 3.39
CA LEU A 111 -0.06 -6.78 2.06
C LEU A 111 -1.11 -6.40 1.01
N ARG A 112 -0.71 -5.60 0.02
CA ARG A 112 -1.51 -5.28 -1.17
C ARG A 112 -0.82 -5.85 -2.40
N VAL A 113 -1.60 -6.49 -3.27
CA VAL A 113 -1.10 -7.11 -4.50
C VAL A 113 -1.91 -6.64 -5.70
N ALA A 114 -1.21 -6.25 -6.76
CA ALA A 114 -1.77 -5.88 -8.04
C ALA A 114 -0.96 -6.53 -9.19
N GLU A 115 -1.62 -6.72 -10.32
CA GLU A 115 -1.05 -7.26 -11.56
C GLU A 115 -1.15 -6.20 -12.66
N LYS A 116 -0.11 -6.03 -13.45
CA LYS A 116 -0.11 -5.14 -14.61
C LYS A 116 -0.83 -5.81 -15.76
N LEU A 117 -1.75 -5.07 -16.38
CA LEU A 117 -2.50 -5.52 -17.54
C LEU A 117 -1.70 -5.32 -18.83
#